data_AF-A0A7Y5PB45-F1
#
_entry.id   AF-A0A7Y5PB45-F1
#
_cell.length_a   1.000
_cell.length_b   1.000
_cell.length_c   1.000
_cell.angle_alpha   90.00
_cell.angle_beta   90.00
_cell.angle_gamma   90.00
#
_symmetry.space_group_name_H-M   'P 1'
#
loop_
_entity.id
_entity.type
_entity.pdbx_description
1 polymer ?
#
loop_
_entity_poly.entity_id
_entity_poly.type
_entity_poly.pdbx_seq_one_letter_code
_entity_poly.pdbx_strand_id
1 'polypeptide(L)' 'MTIRVLGPHERGRFAPEAWGHLLALSGTGALNPAELEQVIERAMLQFDGRIALDDLRSMMDGSGYDDPGAAADTQTVH' A
#
# COMPACT_ATOMS: atom_id res chain seq x y z
N MET A 1 7.23 -12.81 12.70
CA MET A 1 6.77 -11.64 11.94
C MET A 1 6.10 -10.70 12.93
N THR A 2 6.76 -9.60 13.27
CA THR A 2 6.23 -8.58 14.19
C THR A 2 5.34 -7.65 13.39
N ILE A 3 4.04 -7.59 13.72
CA ILE A 3 3.13 -6.59 13.15
C ILE A 3 3.52 -5.24 13.75
N ARG A 4 4.02 -4.30 12.94
CA ARG A 4 4.23 -2.93 13.39
C ARG A 4 2.89 -2.30 13.75
N VAL A 5 2.74 -1.95 15.02
CA VAL A 5 1.62 -1.14 15.48
C VAL A 5 1.93 0.30 15.08
N LEU A 6 1.25 0.80 14.05
CA LEU A 6 1.35 2.20 13.63
C LEU A 6 0.91 3.10 14.79
N GLY A 7 1.75 4.06 15.17
CA GLY A 7 1.41 5.06 16.19
C GLY A 7 0.25 5.97 15.74
N PRO A 8 -0.46 6.63 16.67
CA PRO A 8 -1.58 7.53 16.35
C PRO A 8 -1.20 8.62 15.35
N HIS A 9 0.04 9.11 15.43
CA HIS A 9 0.57 10.15 14.54
C HIS A 9 0.84 9.64 13.13
N GLU A 10 1.40 8.44 13.00
CA GLU A 10 1.67 7.81 11.70
C GLU A 10 0.36 7.50 10.98
N ARG A 11 -0.60 6.91 11.69
CA ARG A 11 -1.95 6.68 11.16
C ARG A 11 -2.67 7.99 10.82
N GLY A 12 -2.47 9.04 11.62
CA GLY A 12 -3.07 10.34 11.42
C GLY A 12 -2.59 11.09 10.17
N ARG A 13 -1.47 10.68 9.56
CA ARG A 13 -1.01 11.24 8.28
C ARG A 13 -1.87 10.78 7.12
N PHE A 14 -2.44 9.58 7.18
CA PHE A 14 -3.32 9.08 6.12
C PHE A 14 -4.70 9.72 6.26
N ALA A 15 -5.23 10.25 5.16
CA ALA A 15 -6.64 10.60 5.09
C ALA A 15 -7.50 9.35 5.40
N PRO A 16 -8.70 9.51 6.01
CA PRO A 16 -9.54 8.37 6.37
C PRO A 16 -9.82 7.42 5.20
N GLU A 17 -10.01 7.97 4.00
CA GLU A 17 -10.28 7.23 2.76
C GLU A 17 -9.04 6.47 2.28
N ALA A 18 -7.86 7.07 2.36
CA ALA A 18 -6.58 6.43 2.04
C ALA A 18 -6.31 5.25 2.97
N TRP A 19 -6.53 5.43 4.27
CA TRP A 19 -6.39 4.36 5.25
C TRP A 19 -7.42 3.24 5.03
N GLY A 20 -8.68 3.60 4.76
CA GLY A 20 -9.73 2.64 4.45
C GLY A 20 -9.42 1.81 3.21
N HIS A 21 -8.82 2.41 2.19
CA HIS A 21 -8.39 1.71 0.99
C HIS A 21 -7.29 0.67 1.26
N LEU A 22 -6.26 1.03 2.04
CA LEU A 22 -5.22 0.08 2.46
C LEU A 22 -5.78 -1.11 3.24
N LEU A 23 -6.72 -0.85 4.16
CA LEU A 23 -7.40 -1.91 4.90
C LEU A 23 -8.27 -2.78 3.99
N ALA A 24 -8.93 -2.21 2.98
CA ALA A 24 -9.70 -2.96 2.02
C ALA A 24 -8.82 -3.90 1.20
N LEU A 25 -7.68 -3.41 0.69
CA LEU A 25 -6.71 -4.22 -0.06
C LEU A 25 -6.10 -5.34 0.80
N SER A 26 -5.81 -5.07 2.06
CA SER A 26 -5.34 -6.10 2.99
C SER A 26 -6.44 -7.12 3.31
N GLY A 27 -7.69 -6.66 3.49
CA GLY A 27 -8.83 -7.51 3.77
C GLY A 27 -9.24 -8.41 2.60
N THR A 28 -9.01 -7.98 1.35
CA THR A 28 -9.21 -8.82 0.16
C THR A 28 -8.03 -9.74 -0.14
N GLY A 29 -6.90 -9.57 0.55
CA GLY A 29 -5.66 -10.31 0.30
C GLY A 29 -4.84 -9.78 -0.88
N ALA A 30 -5.21 -8.65 -1.47
CA ALA A 30 -4.43 -7.97 -2.50
C ALA A 30 -3.10 -7.42 -1.95
N LEU A 31 -3.06 -7.09 -0.65
CA LEU A 31 -1.83 -6.80 0.08
C LEU A 31 -1.69 -7.76 1.26
N ASN A 32 -0.61 -8.53 1.27
CA ASN A 32 -0.23 -9.28 2.47
C ASN A 32 0.30 -8.31 3.56
N PRO A 33 0.44 -8.75 4.82
CA PRO A 33 0.85 -7.86 5.91
C PRO A 33 2.23 -7.21 5.73
N ALA A 34 3.16 -7.87 5.04
CA ALA A 34 4.49 -7.31 4.75
C ALA A 34 4.43 -6.27 3.62
N GLU A 35 3.61 -6.51 2.59
CA GLU A 35 3.36 -5.54 1.51
C GLU A 35 2.67 -4.28 2.03
N LEU A 36 1.67 -4.44 2.91
CA LEU A 36 1.01 -3.31 3.57
C LEU A 36 2.02 -2.45 4.34
N GLU A 37 2.92 -3.07 5.09
CA GLU A 37 3.97 -2.36 5.82
C GLU A 37 4.89 -1.59 4.85
N GLN A 38 5.35 -2.22 3.77
CA GLN A 38 6.18 -1.56 2.76
C GLN A 38 5.48 -0.37 2.08
N VAL A 39 4.19 -0.49 1.77
CA VAL A 39 3.39 0.60 1.20
C VAL A 39 3.31 1.77 2.18
N ILE A 40 3.04 1.48 3.47
CA ILE A 40 2.97 2.52 4.51
C ILE A 40 4.32 3.21 4.67
N GLU A 41 5.41 2.45 4.78
CA GLU A 41 6.76 3.01 4.93
C GLU A 41 7.15 3.88 3.74
N ARG A 42 6.87 3.42 2.52
CA ARG A 42 7.13 4.18 1.29
C ARG A 42 6.33 5.47 1.25
N ALA A 43 5.03 5.43 1.59
CA ALA A 43 4.18 6.61 1.60
C ALA A 43 4.69 7.64 2.63
N MET A 44 5.06 7.20 3.83
CA MET A 44 5.61 8.10 4.84
C MET A 44 6.96 8.72 4.45
N LEU A 45 7.78 8.00 3.67
CA LEU A 45 9.06 8.50 3.17
C LEU A 45 8.88 9.50 2.01
N GLN A 46 7.89 9.27 1.14
CA GLN A 46 7.66 10.10 -0.05
C GLN A 46 6.88 11.39 0.24
N PHE A 47 5.94 11.35 1.18
CA PHE A 47 5.02 12.46 1.42
C PHE A 47 5.30 13.16 2.75
N ASP A 48 5.74 14.42 2.69
CA ASP A 48 5.89 15.27 3.86
C ASP A 48 4.56 15.96 4.21
N GLY A 49 3.65 15.23 4.86
CA GLY A 49 2.35 15.75 5.29
C GLY A 49 1.23 14.72 5.29
N ARG A 50 0.02 15.21 4.96
CA ARG A 50 -1.20 14.40 4.85
C ARG A 50 -1.19 13.64 3.53
N ILE A 51 -1.42 12.33 3.58
CA ILE A 51 -1.42 11.41 2.45
C ILE A 51 -2.87 11.23 2.00
N ALA A 52 -3.23 11.78 0.84
CA ALA A 52 -4.55 11.60 0.26
C ALA A 52 -4.68 10.25 -0.47
N LEU A 53 -5.92 9.87 -0.81
CA LEU A 53 -6.18 8.62 -1.52
C LEU A 53 -5.59 8.66 -2.93
N ASP A 54 -5.70 9.79 -3.64
CA ASP A 54 -5.17 9.95 -4.98
C ASP A 54 -3.63 9.86 -5.01
N ASP A 55 -2.95 10.48 -4.05
CA ASP A 55 -1.49 10.38 -3.90
C ASP A 55 -1.05 8.93 -3.65
N LEU A 56 -1.77 8.23 -2.76
CA LEU A 56 -1.52 6.84 -2.44
C LEU A 56 -1.71 5.94 -3.67
N ARG A 57 -2.79 6.14 -4.43
CA ARG A 57 -3.05 5.39 -5.68
C ARG A 57 -1.97 5.64 -6.72
N SER A 58 -1.60 6.91 -6.92
CA SER A 58 -0.54 7.26 -7.86
C SER A 58 0.81 6.63 -7.47
N MET A 59 1.10 6.51 -6.16
CA MET A 59 2.29 5.82 -5.68
C MET A 59 2.23 4.31 -5.93
N MET A 60 1.08 3.67 -5.67
CA MET A 60 0.90 2.22 -5.81
C MET A 60 0.89 1.75 -7.27
N ASP A 61 0.30 2.54 -8.16
CA ASP A 61 0.28 2.31 -9.61
C ASP A 61 1.72 2.22 -10.17
N GLY A 62 2.58 3.17 -9.79
CA GLY A 62 3.99 3.16 -10.18
C GLY A 62 4.84 2.04 -9.53
N SER A 63 4.28 1.27 -8.60
CA SER A 63 4.98 0.17 -7.92
C SER A 63 4.45 -1.23 -8.24
N GLY A 64 3.45 -1.35 -9.13
CA GLY A 64 2.96 -2.65 -9.59
C GLY A 64 2.11 -3.39 -8.56
N TYR A 65 1.53 -2.69 -7.59
CA TYR A 65 0.48 -3.22 -6.71
C TYR A 65 -0.91 -3.24 -7.39
N ASP A 66 -0.93 -3.03 -8.71
CA ASP A 66 -2.11 -3.23 -9.54
C ASP A 66 -2.55 -4.69 -9.45
N ASP A 67 -3.86 -4.89 -9.53
CA ASP A 67 -4.59 -6.14 -9.38
C ASP A 67 -3.81 -7.38 -9.89
N PRO A 68 -3.69 -8.47 -9.09
CA PRO A 68 -2.99 -9.69 -9.53
C PRO A 68 -3.65 -10.40 -10.71
N GLY A 69 -4.75 -9.88 -11.28
CA GLY A 69 -5.33 -10.32 -12.55
C GLY A 69 -4.47 -10.02 -13.79
N ALA A 70 -3.40 -9.23 -13.70
CA ALA A 70 -2.56 -8.88 -14.85
C ALA A 70 -1.10 -9.39 -14.82
N ALA A 71 -0.66 -10.05 -13.74
CA ALA A 71 0.76 -10.43 -13.55
C ALA A 71 1.04 -11.94 -13.72
N ALA A 72 0.28 -12.63 -14.59
CA ALA A 72 0.45 -14.06 -14.84
C ALA A 72 0.96 -14.36 -16.26
N ASP A 73 1.81 -13.53 -16.87
CA ASP A 73 2.34 -13.87 -18.21
C ASP A 73 3.65 -13.14 -18.53
N THR A 74 4.74 -13.41 -17.81
CA THR A 74 6.06 -13.40 -18.48
C THR A 74 7.10 -14.19 -17.71
N GLN A 75 7.55 -15.29 -18.33
CA GLN A 75 8.94 -15.79 -18.39
C GLN A 75 9.06 -17.29 -18.10
N THR A 76 8.52 -18.11 -18.99
CA THR A 76 9.14 -19.38 -19.37
C THR A 76 9.81 -19.18 -20.73
N VAL A 77 11.15 -19.16 -20.75
CA VAL A 77 11.91 -19.47 -21.96
C VAL A 77 12.90 -20.58 -21.64
N HIS A 78 12.83 -21.57 -22.52
CA HIS A 78 13.36 -22.93 -22.48
C HIS A 78 14.86 -23.01 -22.80
#